data_AF-H5XVV9-F1
#
_entry.id   AF-H5XVV9-F1
#
_cell.length_a   1.000
_cell.length_b   1.000
_cell.length_c   1.000
_cell.angle_alpha   90.00
_cell.angle_beta   90.00
_cell.angle_gamma   90.00
#
_symmetry.space_group_name_H-M   'P 1'
#
loop_
_entity.id
_entity.type
_entity.pdbx_description
1 polymer ?
#
loop_
_entity_poly.entity_id
_entity_poly.type
_entity_poly.pdbx_seq_one_letter_code
_entity_poly.pdbx_strand_id
1 'polypeptide(L)'
;MSSMRLDIEKAMGLKFPERNGEVIVRFEESMEIPQSAEALMRGLYRDPDRVRQGFKLLHQETGSIIELLMPRRSRLREWADSLPERPREAESFLKETADQFLLREQRLIQAERELVGQLQESGLDDIYPIPLAAFGICTYRDPCVKLFLKPLGRFAELYELNPDTLRQAVRVHFLFLLLLVAGLDLDGQVYSRGGEDKVIHWITSIYTLRYLKSQSTELIHCYQEWLNAWGGKMPSQSMLNDRECEKTRAAMIFWRRQASISWEECWRIVCQLERSNSAGSMMFN
;
A
#
# COMPACT_ATOMS: atom_id res chain seq x y z
N MET A 1 -26.02 12.05 12.98
CA MET A 1 -24.70 11.80 12.38
C MET A 1 -24.68 12.48 11.02
N SER A 2 -23.73 13.38 10.75
CA SER A 2 -23.58 13.93 9.40
C SER A 2 -23.16 12.82 8.43
N SER A 3 -23.65 12.87 7.19
CA SER A 3 -23.16 12.00 6.14
C SER A 3 -21.67 12.30 5.89
N MET A 4 -20.85 11.26 5.71
CA MET A 4 -19.42 11.36 5.37
C MET A 4 -19.14 12.41 4.27
N ARG A 5 -20.06 12.54 3.31
CA ARG A 5 -20.02 13.57 2.27
C ARG A 5 -19.96 14.98 2.86
N LEU A 6 -20.87 15.31 3.77
CA LEU A 6 -20.97 16.64 4.39
C LEU A 6 -19.72 16.96 5.22
N ASP A 7 -19.13 15.96 5.86
CA ASP A 7 -17.89 16.16 6.63
C ASP A 7 -16.71 16.47 5.71
N ILE A 8 -16.62 15.76 4.57
CA ILE A 8 -15.61 15.97 3.53
C ILE A 8 -15.77 17.36 2.88
N GLU A 9 -17.00 17.74 2.53
CA GLU A 9 -17.35 19.07 1.99
C GLU A 9 -16.91 20.19 2.96
N LYS A 10 -17.26 20.06 4.24
CA LYS A 10 -16.85 21.01 5.29
C LYS A 10 -15.34 21.07 5.48
N ALA A 11 -14.65 19.92 5.47
CA ALA A 11 -13.21 19.86 5.66
C ALA A 11 -12.46 20.64 4.57
N MET A 12 -12.85 20.45 3.31
CA MET A 12 -12.25 21.14 2.17
C MET A 12 -12.78 22.56 1.96
N GLY A 13 -13.94 22.92 2.50
CA GLY A 13 -14.61 24.18 2.17
C GLY A 13 -15.07 24.21 0.72
N LEU A 14 -15.47 23.04 0.18
CA LEU A 14 -15.96 22.85 -1.18
C LEU A 14 -17.32 22.16 -1.14
N LYS A 15 -18.06 22.20 -2.25
CA LYS A 15 -19.32 21.46 -2.41
C LYS A 15 -19.30 20.60 -3.66
N PHE A 16 -19.92 19.43 -3.62
CA PHE A 16 -20.14 18.70 -4.85
C PHE A 16 -21.17 19.43 -5.75
N PRO A 17 -21.07 19.30 -7.08
CA PRO A 17 -22.03 19.90 -7.98
C PRO A 17 -23.42 19.27 -7.81
N GLU A 18 -24.46 20.10 -7.88
CA GLU A 18 -25.86 19.70 -7.73
C GLU A 18 -26.65 19.99 -9.02
N ARG A 19 -27.56 19.09 -9.38
CA ARG A 19 -28.57 19.31 -10.43
C ARG A 19 -29.94 19.00 -9.85
N ASN A 20 -30.84 19.97 -9.94
CA ASN A 20 -32.18 19.88 -9.35
C ASN A 20 -32.19 19.59 -7.83
N GLY A 21 -31.16 20.05 -7.10
CA GLY A 21 -31.01 19.81 -5.66
C GLY A 21 -30.43 18.44 -5.29
N GLU A 22 -30.09 17.60 -6.27
CA GLU A 22 -29.40 16.33 -6.04
C GLU A 22 -27.93 16.42 -6.45
N VAL A 23 -27.05 15.88 -5.61
CA VAL A 23 -25.62 15.84 -5.89
C VAL A 23 -25.34 14.90 -7.06
N ILE A 24 -24.64 15.41 -8.07
CA ILE A 24 -24.28 14.70 -9.31
C ILE A 24 -22.96 13.95 -9.10
N VAL A 25 -22.90 13.08 -8.08
CA VAL A 25 -21.70 12.26 -7.82
C VAL A 25 -22.11 10.81 -7.79
N ARG A 26 -21.47 10.00 -8.64
CA ARG A 26 -21.68 8.55 -8.68
C ARG A 26 -20.49 7.84 -8.06
N PHE A 27 -20.75 7.03 -7.04
CA PHE A 27 -19.74 6.19 -6.43
C PHE A 27 -20.10 4.74 -6.69
N GLU A 28 -19.31 4.07 -7.52
CA GLU A 28 -19.49 2.68 -7.92
C GLU A 28 -18.40 1.82 -7.29
N GLU A 29 -18.79 0.65 -6.78
CA GLU A 29 -17.87 -0.39 -6.36
C GLU A 29 -18.06 -1.59 -7.28
N SER A 30 -16.96 -2.05 -7.88
CA SER A 30 -16.99 -3.08 -8.90
C SER A 30 -16.10 -4.26 -8.53
N MET A 31 -16.57 -5.45 -8.92
CA MET A 31 -15.81 -6.70 -8.81
C MET A 31 -14.94 -6.97 -10.05
N GLU A 32 -14.86 -6.01 -10.99
CA GLU A 32 -13.96 -6.06 -12.13
C GLU A 32 -12.50 -5.98 -11.70
N ILE A 33 -11.62 -6.54 -12.53
CA ILE A 33 -10.17 -6.41 -12.39
C ILE A 33 -9.71 -5.52 -13.54
N PRO A 34 -9.25 -4.28 -13.29
CA PRO A 34 -8.72 -3.43 -14.34
C PRO A 34 -7.38 -3.97 -14.83
N GLN A 35 -7.01 -3.66 -16.07
CA GLN A 35 -5.72 -4.08 -16.65
C GLN A 35 -4.53 -3.63 -15.79
N SER A 36 -4.62 -2.44 -15.17
CA SER A 36 -3.62 -1.91 -14.25
C SER A 36 -3.43 -2.73 -12.97
N ALA A 37 -4.36 -3.63 -12.63
CA ALA A 37 -4.27 -4.52 -11.48
C ALA A 37 -3.76 -5.93 -11.85
N GLU A 38 -3.52 -6.25 -13.12
CA GLU A 38 -3.15 -7.62 -13.51
C GLU A 38 -1.89 -8.13 -12.79
N ALA A 39 -0.85 -7.31 -12.66
CA ALA A 39 0.37 -7.68 -11.95
C ALA A 39 0.11 -7.98 -10.46
N LEU A 40 -0.64 -7.11 -9.78
CA LEU A 40 -1.08 -7.30 -8.39
C LEU A 40 -1.87 -8.61 -8.22
N MET A 41 -2.74 -8.92 -9.18
CA MET A 41 -3.58 -10.12 -9.13
C MET A 41 -2.83 -11.42 -9.41
N ARG A 42 -1.74 -11.39 -10.20
CA ARG A 42 -0.89 -12.56 -10.48
C ARG A 42 -0.07 -12.99 -9.26
N GLY A 43 0.11 -12.10 -8.27
CA GLY A 43 0.78 -12.38 -7.00
C GLY A 43 2.29 -12.10 -7.04
N LEU A 44 2.94 -12.20 -5.87
CA LEU A 44 4.35 -11.86 -5.66
C LEU A 44 5.34 -12.72 -6.46
N TYR A 45 4.88 -13.88 -6.96
CA TYR A 45 5.70 -14.82 -7.70
C TYR A 45 5.31 -14.84 -9.17
N ARG A 46 6.31 -14.84 -10.05
CA ARG A 46 6.10 -14.96 -11.50
C ARG A 46 5.42 -16.30 -11.85
N ASP A 47 5.72 -17.34 -11.08
CA ASP A 47 5.09 -18.67 -11.15
C ASP A 47 4.88 -19.25 -9.73
N PRO A 48 3.71 -18.99 -9.11
CA PRO A 48 3.42 -19.44 -7.75
C PRO A 48 3.40 -20.96 -7.60
N ASP A 49 3.03 -21.71 -8.64
CA ASP A 49 2.95 -23.17 -8.59
C ASP A 49 4.34 -23.79 -8.62
N ARG A 50 5.25 -23.23 -9.42
CA ARG A 50 6.66 -23.64 -9.44
C ARG A 50 7.36 -23.35 -8.11
N VAL A 51 7.16 -22.18 -7.52
CA VAL A 51 7.68 -21.84 -6.19
C VAL A 51 7.14 -22.81 -5.13
N ARG A 52 5.83 -23.12 -5.17
CA ARG A 52 5.22 -24.10 -4.25
C ARG A 52 5.82 -25.50 -4.43
N GLN A 53 6.11 -25.92 -5.66
CA GLN A 53 6.80 -27.19 -5.92
C GLN A 53 8.22 -27.18 -5.37
N GLY A 54 8.96 -26.08 -5.50
CA GLY A 54 10.30 -25.91 -4.92
C GLY A 54 10.30 -26.09 -3.40
N PHE A 55 9.37 -25.46 -2.68
CA PHE A 55 9.23 -25.66 -1.23
C PHE A 55 8.85 -27.11 -0.86
N LYS A 56 7.99 -27.77 -1.64
CA LYS A 56 7.66 -29.19 -1.43
C LYS A 56 8.87 -30.09 -1.59
N LEU A 57 9.70 -29.84 -2.61
CA LEU A 57 10.94 -30.59 -2.84
C LEU A 57 11.93 -30.39 -1.69
N LEU A 58 12.12 -29.15 -1.23
CA LEU A 58 12.97 -28.83 -0.08
C LEU A 58 12.52 -29.58 1.18
N HIS A 59 11.21 -29.62 1.43
CA HIS A 59 10.62 -30.36 2.54
C HIS A 59 10.86 -31.87 2.42
N GLN A 60 10.69 -32.44 1.22
CA GLN A 60 10.92 -33.85 0.95
C GLN A 60 12.39 -34.25 1.18
N GLU A 61 13.35 -33.46 0.69
CA GLU A 61 14.78 -33.75 0.90
C GLU A 61 15.18 -33.60 2.37
N THR A 62 14.63 -32.59 3.07
CA THR A 62 14.83 -32.44 4.52
C THR A 62 14.28 -33.65 5.28
N GLY A 63 13.08 -34.12 4.93
CA GLY A 63 12.49 -35.32 5.50
C GLY A 63 13.35 -36.57 5.25
N SER A 64 13.88 -36.73 4.04
CA SER A 64 14.77 -37.85 3.69
C SER A 64 16.06 -37.85 4.53
N ILE A 65 16.63 -36.69 4.83
CA ILE A 65 17.79 -36.55 5.71
C ILE A 65 17.44 -36.98 7.14
N ILE A 66 16.26 -36.61 7.64
CA ILE A 66 15.79 -37.00 8.98
C ILE A 66 15.59 -38.53 9.06
N GLU A 67 14.97 -39.14 8.05
CA GLU A 67 14.83 -40.59 7.94
C GLU A 67 16.18 -41.31 7.92
N LEU A 68 17.19 -40.70 7.30
CA LEU A 68 18.56 -41.19 7.29
C LEU A 68 19.21 -41.10 8.68
N LEU A 69 19.03 -39.96 9.36
CA LEU A 69 19.64 -39.63 10.67
C LEU A 69 19.09 -40.46 11.81
N MET A 70 17.77 -40.61 11.91
CA MET A 70 17.10 -41.18 13.09
C MET A 70 17.58 -42.60 13.46
N PRO A 71 17.59 -43.60 12.55
CA PRO A 71 18.07 -44.95 12.87
C PRO A 71 19.58 -44.98 13.14
N ARG A 72 20.35 -44.12 12.45
CA ARG A 72 21.80 -44.05 12.63
C ARG A 72 22.20 -43.43 13.96
N ARG A 73 21.47 -42.42 14.41
CA ARG A 73 21.65 -41.79 15.72
C ARG A 73 21.50 -42.79 16.86
N SER A 74 20.52 -43.71 16.76
CA SER A 74 20.34 -44.77 17.76
C SER A 74 21.58 -45.66 17.85
N ARG A 75 22.05 -46.16 16.70
CA ARG A 75 23.21 -47.05 16.62
C ARG A 75 24.52 -46.37 17.05
N LEU A 76 24.71 -45.09 16.73
CA LEU A 76 25.86 -44.33 17.18
C LEU A 76 25.86 -44.06 18.69
N ARG A 77 24.67 -43.91 19.31
CA ARG A 77 24.55 -43.81 20.77
C ARG A 77 24.91 -45.13 21.45
N GLU A 78 24.42 -46.26 20.93
CA GLU A 78 24.78 -47.60 21.43
C GLU A 78 26.30 -47.82 21.38
N TRP A 79 26.96 -47.33 20.33
CA TRP A 79 28.43 -47.40 20.21
C TRP A 79 29.21 -46.42 21.09
N ALA A 80 28.57 -45.34 21.52
CA ALA A 80 29.16 -44.42 22.49
C ALA A 80 29.21 -45.05 23.90
N ASP A 81 28.19 -45.86 24.23
CA ASP A 81 28.09 -46.55 25.52
C ASP A 81 28.87 -47.89 25.53
N SER A 82 29.02 -48.55 24.37
CA SER A 82 29.70 -49.84 24.24
C SER A 82 30.40 -49.98 22.88
N LEU A 83 31.69 -50.33 22.87
CA LEU A 83 32.43 -50.48 21.62
C LEU A 83 31.82 -51.60 20.73
N PRO A 84 31.80 -51.41 19.39
CA PRO A 84 31.24 -52.39 18.48
C PRO A 84 32.03 -53.70 18.50
N GLU A 85 31.33 -54.84 18.62
CA GLU A 85 31.92 -56.18 18.61
C GLU A 85 32.67 -56.52 17.31
N ARG A 86 32.30 -55.86 16.20
CA ARG A 86 32.87 -56.06 14.86
C ARG A 86 33.35 -54.73 14.26
N PRO A 87 34.62 -54.35 14.48
CA PRO A 87 35.15 -53.04 14.06
C PRO A 87 35.06 -52.75 12.55
N ARG A 88 35.24 -53.77 11.70
CA ARG A 88 35.15 -53.61 10.23
C ARG A 88 33.75 -53.31 9.73
N GLU A 89 32.74 -53.89 10.38
CA GLU A 89 31.33 -53.60 10.07
C GLU A 89 30.95 -52.18 10.53
N ALA A 90 31.51 -51.74 11.67
CA ALA A 90 31.34 -50.37 12.15
C ALA A 90 31.98 -49.33 11.23
N GLU A 91 33.21 -49.58 10.75
CA GLU A 91 33.88 -48.73 9.76
C GLU A 91 33.08 -48.62 8.45
N SER A 92 32.59 -49.75 7.94
CA SER A 92 31.78 -49.79 6.71
C SER A 92 30.47 -49.01 6.90
N PHE A 93 29.79 -49.18 8.04
CA PHE A 93 28.58 -48.43 8.39
C PHE A 93 28.83 -46.91 8.46
N LEU A 94 29.93 -46.47 9.07
CA LEU A 94 30.29 -45.05 9.15
C LEU A 94 30.56 -44.46 7.77
N LYS A 95 31.28 -45.19 6.92
CA LYS A 95 31.59 -44.77 5.56
C LYS A 95 30.34 -44.65 4.68
N GLU A 96 29.50 -45.69 4.65
CA GLU A 96 28.23 -45.67 3.92
C GLU A 96 27.30 -44.58 4.43
N THR A 97 27.31 -44.32 5.73
CA THR A 97 26.57 -43.22 6.35
C THR A 97 27.06 -41.88 5.83
N ALA A 98 28.37 -41.62 5.88
CA ALA A 98 28.95 -40.37 5.40
C ALA A 98 28.65 -40.13 3.90
N ASP A 99 28.80 -41.16 3.07
CA ASP A 99 28.53 -41.08 1.63
C ASP A 99 27.05 -40.76 1.34
N GLN A 100 26.13 -41.39 2.08
CA GLN A 100 24.70 -41.12 1.94
C GLN A 100 24.31 -39.72 2.44
N PHE A 101 24.94 -39.22 3.50
CA PHE A 101 24.74 -37.84 3.97
C PHE A 101 25.18 -36.82 2.93
N LEU A 102 26.39 -36.98 2.41
CA LEU A 102 26.96 -36.07 1.41
C LEU A 102 26.07 -35.96 0.17
N LEU A 103 25.54 -37.10 -0.31
CA LEU A 103 24.66 -37.12 -1.47
C LEU A 103 23.32 -36.40 -1.21
N ARG A 104 22.75 -36.53 -0.01
CA ARG A 104 21.49 -35.87 0.35
C ARG A 104 21.67 -34.38 0.62
N GLU A 105 22.78 -34.00 1.24
CA GLU A 105 23.16 -32.60 1.42
C GLU A 105 23.33 -31.88 0.07
N GLN A 106 24.01 -32.51 -0.90
CA GLN A 106 24.14 -31.95 -2.24
C GLN A 106 22.77 -31.71 -2.92
N ARG A 107 21.82 -32.64 -2.77
CA ARG A 107 20.47 -32.49 -3.31
C ARG A 107 19.70 -31.37 -2.63
N LEU A 108 19.83 -31.23 -1.31
CA LEU A 108 19.20 -30.15 -0.56
C LEU A 108 19.74 -28.78 -0.99
N ILE A 109 21.06 -28.64 -1.09
CA ILE A 109 21.72 -27.41 -1.56
C ILE A 109 21.28 -27.06 -2.97
N GLN A 110 21.13 -28.06 -3.85
CA GLN A 110 20.66 -27.83 -5.22
C GLN A 110 19.20 -27.34 -5.25
N ALA A 111 18.31 -28.00 -4.49
CA ALA A 111 16.91 -27.59 -4.40
C ALA A 111 16.75 -26.19 -3.79
N GLU A 112 17.57 -25.85 -2.79
CA GLU A 112 17.63 -24.51 -2.20
C GLU A 112 18.06 -23.47 -3.24
N ARG A 113 19.16 -23.71 -3.96
CA ARG A 113 19.66 -22.78 -4.99
C ARG A 113 18.64 -22.55 -6.10
N GLU A 114 17.96 -23.60 -6.55
CA GLU A 114 16.92 -23.48 -7.57
C GLU A 114 15.72 -22.68 -7.08
N LEU A 115 15.28 -22.91 -5.83
CA LEU A 115 14.20 -22.13 -5.23
C LEU A 115 14.60 -20.67 -5.05
N VAL A 116 15.81 -20.39 -4.55
CA VAL A 116 16.34 -19.02 -4.42
C VAL A 116 16.40 -18.33 -5.78
N GLY A 117 16.84 -19.02 -6.83
CA GLY A 117 16.82 -18.48 -8.19
C GLY A 117 15.41 -18.13 -8.67
N GLN A 118 14.42 -19.00 -8.43
CA GLN A 118 13.01 -18.74 -8.77
C GLN A 118 12.41 -17.56 -7.98
N LEU A 119 12.81 -17.40 -6.72
CA LEU A 119 12.41 -16.29 -5.88
C LEU A 119 13.08 -14.97 -6.33
N GLN A 120 14.34 -15.01 -6.77
CA GLN A 120 15.05 -13.86 -7.32
C GLN A 120 14.51 -13.42 -8.68
N GLU A 121 14.05 -14.37 -9.50
CA GLU A 121 13.34 -14.10 -10.76
C GLU A 121 11.92 -13.52 -10.54
N SER A 122 11.38 -13.69 -9.33
CA SER A 122 10.11 -13.11 -8.91
C SER A 122 10.37 -11.71 -8.33
N GLY A 123 10.53 -10.74 -9.22
CA GLY A 123 10.83 -9.37 -8.86
C GLY A 123 9.63 -8.68 -8.21
N LEU A 124 9.75 -8.33 -6.92
CA LEU A 124 8.88 -7.33 -6.27
C LEU A 124 8.84 -6.00 -7.05
N ASP A 125 9.89 -5.73 -7.84
CA ASP A 125 10.00 -4.59 -8.74
C ASP A 125 8.95 -4.57 -9.86
N ASP A 126 8.33 -5.71 -10.21
CA ASP A 126 7.25 -5.77 -11.20
C ASP A 126 5.89 -5.30 -10.63
N ILE A 127 5.78 -5.18 -9.30
CA ILE A 127 4.52 -4.90 -8.60
C ILE A 127 4.47 -3.45 -8.10
N TYR A 128 5.62 -2.83 -7.79
CA TYR A 128 5.67 -1.50 -7.19
C TYR A 128 6.30 -0.42 -8.09
N PRO A 129 5.77 0.81 -8.05
CA PRO A 129 4.53 1.20 -7.39
C PRO A 129 3.30 0.64 -8.14
N ILE A 130 2.30 0.16 -7.39
CA ILE A 130 1.04 -0.32 -7.97
C ILE A 130 0.32 0.88 -8.57
N PRO A 131 -0.08 0.89 -9.86
CA PRO A 131 -0.78 2.03 -10.43
C PRO A 131 -2.05 2.36 -9.63
N LEU A 132 -2.30 3.64 -9.28
CA LEU A 132 -3.50 4.03 -8.53
C LEU A 132 -4.81 3.56 -9.21
N ALA A 133 -4.82 3.52 -10.55
CA ALA A 133 -5.91 3.01 -11.36
C ALA A 133 -6.23 1.52 -11.12
N ALA A 134 -5.32 0.74 -10.52
CA ALA A 134 -5.59 -0.63 -10.07
C ALA A 134 -6.65 -0.67 -8.96
N PHE A 135 -6.75 0.39 -8.16
CA PHE A 135 -7.67 0.47 -7.01
C PHE A 135 -8.94 1.27 -7.31
N GLY A 136 -8.83 2.29 -8.15
CA GLY A 136 -10.00 3.04 -8.60
C GLY A 136 -9.69 4.11 -9.64
N ILE A 137 -10.73 4.54 -10.35
CA ILE A 137 -10.65 5.55 -11.41
C ILE A 137 -11.67 6.66 -11.12
N CYS A 138 -11.24 7.91 -11.30
CA CYS A 138 -12.13 9.07 -11.30
C CYS A 138 -12.48 9.49 -12.73
N THR A 139 -13.75 9.81 -12.97
CA THR A 139 -14.16 10.59 -14.14
C THR A 139 -14.63 11.96 -13.67
N TYR A 140 -14.10 13.03 -14.25
CA TYR A 140 -14.37 14.39 -13.76
C TYR A 140 -15.48 15.13 -14.52
N ARG A 141 -15.68 14.80 -15.82
CA ARG A 141 -16.73 15.42 -16.65
C ARG A 141 -18.15 15.03 -16.21
N ASP A 142 -18.30 13.78 -15.80
CA ASP A 142 -19.46 13.26 -15.10
C ASP A 142 -18.91 12.70 -13.78
N PRO A 143 -18.95 13.50 -12.70
CA PRO A 143 -18.19 13.22 -11.47
C PRO A 143 -18.52 11.83 -10.92
N CYS A 144 -17.61 10.88 -11.16
CA CYS A 144 -17.77 9.53 -10.67
C CYS A 144 -16.46 8.92 -10.21
N VAL A 145 -16.58 8.01 -9.27
CA VAL A 145 -15.50 7.14 -8.81
C VAL A 145 -15.97 5.71 -9.03
N LYS A 146 -15.13 4.91 -9.66
CA LYS A 146 -15.27 3.45 -9.69
C LYS A 146 -14.13 2.85 -8.88
N LEU A 147 -14.44 2.20 -7.76
CA LEU A 147 -13.47 1.42 -6.98
C LEU A 147 -13.49 -0.04 -7.39
N PHE A 148 -12.32 -0.67 -7.44
CA PHE A 148 -12.18 -2.09 -7.76
C PHE A 148 -11.95 -2.90 -6.48
N LEU A 149 -12.96 -3.67 -6.07
CA LEU A 149 -12.97 -4.40 -4.81
C LEU A 149 -12.02 -5.60 -4.81
N LYS A 150 -11.86 -6.30 -5.94
CA LYS A 150 -10.94 -7.45 -6.03
C LYS A 150 -9.47 -7.05 -5.84
N PRO A 151 -8.94 -6.03 -6.54
CA PRO A 151 -7.60 -5.51 -6.28
C PRO A 151 -7.40 -5.04 -4.83
N LEU A 152 -8.39 -4.34 -4.25
CA LEU A 152 -8.32 -3.92 -2.85
C LEU A 152 -8.28 -5.10 -1.87
N GLY A 153 -9.11 -6.12 -2.09
CA GLY A 153 -9.08 -7.35 -1.30
C GLY A 153 -7.74 -8.07 -1.42
N ARG A 154 -7.20 -8.18 -2.64
CA ARG A 154 -5.89 -8.78 -2.86
C ARG A 154 -4.76 -8.02 -2.18
N PHE A 155 -4.80 -6.69 -2.22
CA PHE A 155 -3.85 -5.86 -1.51
C PHE A 155 -3.97 -6.05 0.01
N ALA A 156 -5.19 -6.08 0.55
CA ALA A 156 -5.42 -6.34 1.97
C ALA A 156 -4.84 -7.70 2.41
N GLU A 157 -5.02 -8.75 1.60
CA GLU A 157 -4.43 -10.08 1.87
C GLU A 157 -2.90 -10.03 1.91
N LEU A 158 -2.27 -9.37 0.94
CA LEU A 158 -0.80 -9.32 0.83
C LEU A 158 -0.14 -8.58 2.00
N TYR A 159 -0.85 -7.61 2.58
CA TYR A 159 -0.37 -6.76 3.67
C TYR A 159 -1.01 -7.10 5.03
N GLU A 160 -1.77 -8.19 5.10
CA GLU A 160 -2.47 -8.63 6.33
C GLU A 160 -3.36 -7.54 6.95
N LEU A 161 -4.00 -6.74 6.09
CA LEU A 161 -4.88 -5.63 6.49
C LEU A 161 -6.34 -6.06 6.56
N ASN A 162 -7.14 -5.34 7.34
CA ASN A 162 -8.60 -5.49 7.30
C ASN A 162 -9.16 -4.94 5.97
N PRO A 163 -9.84 -5.77 5.15
CA PRO A 163 -10.31 -5.35 3.83
C PRO A 163 -11.41 -4.29 3.88
N ASP A 164 -12.29 -4.33 4.88
CA ASP A 164 -13.36 -3.34 5.04
C ASP A 164 -12.80 -1.98 5.49
N THR A 165 -11.85 -2.00 6.45
CA THR A 165 -11.14 -0.80 6.90
C THR A 165 -10.35 -0.16 5.75
N LEU A 166 -9.63 -0.97 4.97
CA LEU A 166 -8.90 -0.50 3.78
C LEU A 166 -9.86 0.11 2.75
N ARG A 167 -10.92 -0.61 2.38
CA ARG A 167 -11.93 -0.12 1.42
C ARG A 167 -12.51 1.22 1.87
N GLN A 168 -12.80 1.36 3.16
CA GLN A 168 -13.31 2.60 3.73
C GLN A 168 -12.29 3.74 3.64
N ALA A 169 -11.02 3.50 3.97
CA ALA A 169 -9.95 4.48 3.83
C ALA A 169 -9.74 4.95 2.38
N VAL A 170 -9.72 4.01 1.43
CA VAL A 170 -9.58 4.29 0.00
C VAL A 170 -10.80 5.05 -0.53
N ARG A 171 -12.00 4.68 -0.10
CA ARG A 171 -13.23 5.41 -0.44
C ARG A 171 -13.17 6.87 -0.01
N VAL A 172 -12.72 7.15 1.21
CA VAL A 172 -12.53 8.53 1.70
C VAL A 172 -11.54 9.29 0.82
N HIS A 173 -10.41 8.67 0.45
CA HIS A 173 -9.43 9.29 -0.45
C HIS A 173 -10.04 9.70 -1.79
N PHE A 174 -10.74 8.78 -2.45
CA PHE A 174 -11.33 9.05 -3.76
C PHE A 174 -12.47 10.08 -3.69
N LEU A 175 -13.18 10.19 -2.56
CA LEU A 175 -14.15 11.26 -2.34
C LEU A 175 -13.48 12.63 -2.23
N PHE A 176 -12.38 12.74 -1.46
CA PHE A 176 -11.58 13.97 -1.41
C PHE A 176 -10.99 14.33 -2.78
N LEU A 177 -10.48 13.32 -3.51
CA LEU A 177 -9.92 13.49 -4.85
C LEU A 177 -10.96 14.05 -5.81
N LEU A 178 -12.16 13.44 -5.83
CA LEU A 178 -13.25 13.87 -6.69
C LEU A 178 -13.72 15.27 -6.32
N LEU A 179 -13.86 15.59 -5.03
CA LEU A 179 -14.28 16.92 -4.58
C LEU A 179 -13.26 18.00 -4.96
N LEU A 180 -11.96 17.70 -4.85
CA LEU A 180 -10.89 18.63 -5.20
C LEU A 180 -10.98 19.07 -6.67
N VAL A 181 -11.28 18.12 -7.57
CA VAL A 181 -11.27 18.35 -9.02
C VAL A 181 -12.64 18.78 -9.55
N ALA A 182 -13.72 18.12 -9.14
CA ALA A 182 -15.07 18.34 -9.67
C ALA A 182 -15.94 19.25 -8.77
N GLY A 183 -15.48 19.59 -7.57
CA GLY A 183 -16.24 20.42 -6.63
C GLY A 183 -16.36 21.87 -7.06
N LEU A 184 -17.33 22.56 -6.47
CA LEU A 184 -17.51 23.99 -6.52
C LEU A 184 -16.91 24.63 -5.26
N ASP A 185 -16.30 25.80 -5.44
CA ASP A 185 -16.03 26.69 -4.32
C ASP A 185 -17.34 27.16 -3.67
N LEU A 186 -17.27 27.68 -2.44
CA LEU A 186 -18.45 28.18 -1.72
C LEU A 186 -19.14 29.36 -2.42
N ASP A 187 -18.43 30.10 -3.27
CA ASP A 187 -18.96 31.16 -4.13
C ASP A 187 -19.39 30.67 -5.52
N GLY A 188 -19.38 29.35 -5.76
CA GLY A 188 -19.86 28.72 -6.99
C GLY A 188 -18.82 28.61 -8.12
N GLN A 189 -17.57 29.03 -7.91
CA GLN A 189 -16.53 28.89 -8.94
C GLN A 189 -16.04 27.44 -9.10
N VAL A 190 -15.63 27.09 -10.32
CA VAL A 190 -15.18 25.74 -10.70
C VAL A 190 -13.66 25.63 -10.72
N TYR A 191 -13.16 24.40 -10.66
CA TYR A 191 -11.75 24.08 -10.88
C TYR A 191 -11.30 24.52 -12.29
N SER A 192 -10.25 25.34 -12.36
CA SER A 192 -9.79 25.96 -13.61
C SER A 192 -8.61 25.26 -14.27
N ARG A 193 -8.09 24.18 -13.68
CA ARG A 193 -6.85 23.52 -14.11
C ARG A 193 -7.11 22.22 -14.87
N GLY A 194 -6.19 21.91 -15.79
CA GLY A 194 -6.23 20.70 -16.63
C GLY A 194 -5.01 19.79 -16.51
N GLY A 195 -4.15 19.98 -15.51
CA GLY A 195 -2.96 19.15 -15.29
C GLY A 195 -2.16 19.58 -14.08
N GLU A 196 -2.04 18.69 -13.09
CA GLU A 196 -1.08 18.70 -11.96
C GLU A 196 -1.33 17.48 -11.04
N ASP A 197 -1.45 16.28 -11.62
CA ASP A 197 -1.92 15.06 -10.92
C ASP A 197 -1.17 14.79 -9.60
N LYS A 198 0.15 15.01 -9.59
CA LYS A 198 0.97 14.82 -8.38
C LYS A 198 0.55 15.74 -7.22
N VAL A 199 0.25 17.01 -7.51
CA VAL A 199 -0.20 17.98 -6.51
C VAL A 199 -1.62 17.64 -6.05
N ILE A 200 -2.51 17.30 -6.98
CA ILE A 200 -3.89 16.87 -6.67
C ILE A 200 -3.87 15.69 -5.70
N HIS A 201 -3.10 14.65 -5.99
CA HIS A 201 -2.99 13.46 -5.15
C HIS A 201 -2.34 13.76 -3.80
N TRP A 202 -1.35 14.65 -3.76
CA TRP A 202 -0.71 15.06 -2.51
C TRP A 202 -1.65 15.89 -1.61
N ILE A 203 -2.37 16.87 -2.16
CA ILE A 203 -3.39 17.65 -1.43
C ILE A 203 -4.49 16.72 -0.90
N THR A 204 -4.99 15.83 -1.76
CA THR A 204 -5.96 14.79 -1.37
C THR A 204 -5.46 13.98 -0.19
N SER A 205 -4.17 13.61 -0.18
CA SER A 205 -3.57 12.83 0.90
C SER A 205 -3.51 13.58 2.23
N ILE A 206 -3.29 14.91 2.21
CA ILE A 206 -3.36 15.75 3.42
C ILE A 206 -4.76 15.70 4.02
N TYR A 207 -5.79 15.98 3.22
CA TYR A 207 -7.18 16.02 3.71
C TYR A 207 -7.66 14.64 4.17
N THR A 208 -7.30 13.59 3.43
CA THR A 208 -7.62 12.21 3.80
C THR A 208 -7.02 11.85 5.16
N LEU A 209 -5.71 12.08 5.36
CA LEU A 209 -5.06 11.76 6.63
C LEU A 209 -5.62 12.55 7.80
N ARG A 210 -5.90 13.85 7.61
CA ARG A 210 -6.55 14.67 8.66
C ARG A 210 -7.92 14.11 9.04
N TYR A 211 -8.74 13.74 8.05
CA TYR A 211 -10.04 13.14 8.29
C TYR A 211 -9.89 11.81 9.05
N LEU A 212 -9.08 10.87 8.55
CA LEU A 212 -8.91 9.55 9.16
C LEU A 212 -8.32 9.62 10.59
N LYS A 213 -7.48 10.61 10.88
CA LYS A 213 -6.92 10.86 12.22
C LYS A 213 -7.99 11.10 13.28
N SER A 214 -9.14 11.67 12.89
CA SER A 214 -10.29 11.87 13.78
C SER A 214 -11.17 10.63 13.94
N GLN A 215 -10.92 9.55 13.18
CA GLN A 215 -11.80 8.38 13.10
C GLN A 215 -11.22 7.15 13.80
N SER A 216 -10.07 6.65 13.35
CA SER A 216 -9.44 5.43 13.90
C SER A 216 -7.96 5.34 13.52
N THR A 217 -7.13 4.81 14.42
CA THR A 217 -5.71 4.50 14.14
C THR A 217 -5.55 3.38 13.11
N GLU A 218 -6.46 2.41 13.07
CA GLU A 218 -6.45 1.32 12.10
C GLU A 218 -6.70 1.84 10.67
N LEU A 219 -7.62 2.80 10.52
CA LEU A 219 -7.87 3.47 9.24
C LEU A 219 -6.63 4.21 8.72
N ILE A 220 -5.90 4.88 9.62
CA ILE A 220 -4.65 5.55 9.26
C ILE A 220 -3.62 4.52 8.79
N HIS A 221 -3.43 3.43 9.53
CA HIS A 221 -2.47 2.40 9.15
C HIS A 221 -2.79 1.80 7.78
N CYS A 222 -4.04 1.38 7.54
CA CYS A 222 -4.47 0.85 6.24
C CYS A 222 -4.26 1.86 5.11
N TYR A 223 -4.58 3.13 5.36
CA TYR A 223 -4.37 4.20 4.38
C TYR A 223 -2.88 4.42 4.09
N GLN A 224 -2.02 4.31 5.11
CA GLN A 224 -0.59 4.55 4.96
C GLN A 224 0.08 3.46 4.13
N GLU A 225 -0.22 2.19 4.39
CA GLU A 225 0.26 1.07 3.58
C GLU A 225 -0.21 1.21 2.14
N TRP A 226 -1.50 1.50 1.93
CA TRP A 226 -2.03 1.73 0.60
C TRP A 226 -1.40 2.92 -0.12
N LEU A 227 -1.20 4.05 0.57
CA LEU A 227 -0.58 5.25 -0.01
C LEU A 227 0.84 4.95 -0.48
N ASN A 228 1.62 4.25 0.34
CA ASN A 228 2.99 3.87 0.01
C ASN A 228 3.03 2.92 -1.20
N ALA A 229 2.09 1.97 -1.27
CA ALA A 229 2.05 0.96 -2.31
C ALA A 229 1.88 1.51 -3.72
N TRP A 230 1.09 2.58 -3.91
CA TRP A 230 0.97 3.23 -5.22
C TRP A 230 1.97 4.37 -5.45
N GLY A 231 2.89 4.60 -4.50
CA GLY A 231 3.90 5.66 -4.60
C GLY A 231 3.39 7.05 -4.22
N GLY A 232 2.30 7.13 -3.46
CA GLY A 232 1.77 8.37 -2.91
C GLY A 232 2.70 8.99 -1.87
N LYS A 233 2.73 10.33 -1.82
CA LYS A 233 3.60 11.07 -0.89
C LYS A 233 2.89 11.32 0.43
N MET A 234 3.47 10.83 1.52
CA MET A 234 3.04 11.20 2.87
C MET A 234 3.19 12.70 3.12
N PRO A 235 2.16 13.39 3.65
CA PRO A 235 2.28 14.76 4.10
C PRO A 235 3.15 14.85 5.36
N SER A 236 3.87 15.97 5.50
CA SER A 236 4.66 16.23 6.71
C SER A 236 3.76 16.41 7.92
N GLN A 237 4.26 16.08 9.12
CA GLN A 237 3.51 16.24 10.37
C GLN A 237 3.04 17.67 10.60
N SER A 238 3.80 18.68 10.15
CA SER A 238 3.39 20.08 10.19
C SER A 238 2.08 20.34 9.44
N MET A 239 1.89 19.70 8.29
CA MET A 239 0.67 19.81 7.48
C MET A 239 -0.51 19.07 8.12
N LEU A 240 -0.31 18.26 9.15
CA LEU A 240 -1.40 17.58 9.88
C LEU A 240 -1.83 18.34 11.14
N ASN A 241 -1.28 19.53 11.38
CA ASN A 241 -1.68 20.41 12.49
C ASN A 241 -2.91 21.24 12.11
N ASP A 242 -3.86 21.39 13.03
CA ASP A 242 -5.09 22.17 12.85
C ASP A 242 -4.82 23.64 12.49
N ARG A 243 -3.73 24.22 13.01
CA ARG A 243 -3.32 25.59 12.67
C ARG A 243 -2.97 25.76 11.19
N GLU A 244 -2.46 24.72 10.55
CA GLU A 244 -2.12 24.72 9.12
C GLU A 244 -3.34 24.33 8.25
N CYS A 245 -4.47 23.96 8.85
CA CYS A 245 -5.66 23.53 8.14
C CYS A 245 -6.27 24.65 7.29
N GLU A 246 -6.49 25.82 7.90
CA GLU A 246 -7.02 26.99 7.21
C GLU A 246 -6.08 27.50 6.12
N LYS A 247 -4.76 27.48 6.36
CA LYS A 247 -3.76 27.81 5.34
C LYS A 247 -3.82 26.87 4.15
N THR A 248 -3.93 25.56 4.43
CA THR A 248 -4.01 24.54 3.37
C THR A 248 -5.26 24.74 2.55
N ARG A 249 -6.38 25.07 3.20
CA ARG A 249 -7.64 25.39 2.54
C ARG A 249 -7.54 26.64 1.68
N ALA A 250 -7.03 27.74 2.22
CA ALA A 250 -6.88 28.99 1.49
C ALA A 250 -5.94 28.82 0.28
N ALA A 251 -4.80 28.16 0.47
CA ALA A 251 -3.85 27.87 -0.61
C ALA A 251 -4.47 26.95 -1.66
N MET A 252 -5.24 25.95 -1.26
CA MET A 252 -5.95 25.04 -2.15
C MET A 252 -7.00 25.78 -2.99
N ILE A 253 -7.85 26.61 -2.40
CA ILE A 253 -8.85 27.39 -3.14
C ILE A 253 -8.15 28.36 -4.11
N PHE A 254 -7.12 29.06 -3.64
CA PHE A 254 -6.37 29.98 -4.49
C PHE A 254 -5.69 29.25 -5.66
N TRP A 255 -5.05 28.12 -5.41
CA TRP A 255 -4.43 27.26 -6.41
C TRP A 255 -5.45 26.76 -7.43
N ARG A 256 -6.65 26.32 -7.01
CA ARG A 256 -7.71 25.86 -7.92
C ARG A 256 -8.21 26.94 -8.89
N ARG A 257 -8.12 28.22 -8.49
CA ARG A 257 -8.56 29.38 -9.30
C ARG A 257 -7.48 29.95 -10.21
N GLN A 258 -6.21 29.81 -9.84
CA GLN A 258 -5.10 30.47 -10.52
C GLN A 258 -4.27 29.46 -11.30
N ALA A 259 -4.70 29.09 -12.51
CA ALA A 259 -4.03 28.08 -13.34
C ALA A 259 -2.57 28.43 -13.68
N SER A 260 -2.16 29.70 -13.61
CA SER A 260 -0.80 30.16 -13.94
C SER A 260 0.19 30.12 -12.76
N ILE A 261 -0.25 29.76 -11.54
CA ILE A 261 0.58 29.86 -10.33
C ILE A 261 0.82 28.47 -9.73
N SER A 262 2.05 27.99 -9.62
CA SER A 262 2.33 26.67 -9.01
C SER A 262 1.81 26.57 -7.56
N TRP A 263 1.55 25.34 -7.08
CA TRP A 263 1.16 25.10 -5.68
C TRP A 263 2.13 25.73 -4.67
N GLU A 264 3.44 25.57 -4.88
CA GLU A 264 4.48 26.10 -3.99
C GLU A 264 4.37 27.61 -3.83
N GLU A 265 4.03 28.30 -4.92
CA GLU A 265 3.84 29.74 -4.94
C GLU A 265 2.54 30.15 -4.23
N CYS A 266 1.43 29.46 -4.48
CA CYS A 266 0.17 29.67 -3.75
C CYS A 266 0.36 29.48 -2.24
N TRP A 267 1.05 28.40 -1.85
CA TRP A 267 1.38 28.12 -0.45
C TRP A 267 2.23 29.24 0.17
N ARG A 268 3.29 29.67 -0.54
CA ARG A 268 4.16 30.77 -0.10
C ARG A 268 3.39 32.06 0.14
N ILE A 269 2.52 32.45 -0.79
CA ILE A 269 1.69 33.67 -0.69
C ILE A 269 0.82 33.61 0.56
N VAL A 270 0.12 32.48 0.78
CA VAL A 270 -0.75 32.30 1.95
C VAL A 270 0.05 32.34 3.26
N CYS A 271 1.22 31.70 3.31
CA CYS A 271 2.09 31.74 4.48
C CYS A 271 2.64 33.15 4.78
N GLN A 272 2.83 34.00 3.77
CA GLN A 272 3.31 35.37 3.96
C GLN A 272 2.25 36.30 4.53
N LEU A 273 0.97 36.11 4.17
CA LEU A 273 -0.14 36.96 4.65
C LEU A 273 -0.32 36.92 6.18
N GLU A 274 0.03 35.81 6.85
CA GLU A 274 0.01 35.75 8.32
C GLU A 274 1.17 36.49 9.00
N ARG A 275 2.33 36.58 8.35
CA ARG A 275 3.49 37.31 8.90
C ARG A 275 3.24 38.81 8.93
N SER A 276 2.46 39.32 7.96
CA SER A 276 2.07 40.73 7.88
C SER A 276 1.18 41.15 9.06
N ASN A 277 0.28 40.27 9.52
CA ASN A 277 -0.64 40.57 10.62
C ASN A 277 -0.01 40.44 12.03
N SER A 278 1.11 39.73 12.16
CA SER A 278 1.84 39.63 13.43
C SER A 278 2.81 40.80 13.65
N ALA A 279 3.15 41.56 12.60
CA ALA A 279 3.94 42.79 12.69
C ALA A 279 3.09 44.08 12.71
N GLY A 280 1.78 44.00 12.43
CA GLY A 280 0.90 45.17 12.29
C GLY A 280 0.03 45.53 13.49
N SER A 281 0.06 44.77 14.60
CA SER A 281 -0.81 44.99 15.77
C SER A 281 -0.14 45.74 16.93
N MET A 282 0.99 46.41 16.69
CA MET A 282 1.51 47.43 17.61
C MET A 282 1.73 48.71 16.83
N MET A 283 0.69 49.52 16.72
CA MET A 283 0.70 50.99 16.70
C MET A 283 -0.60 51.44 16.06
N PHE A 284 -1.56 51.87 16.89
CA PHE A 284 -2.24 53.16 16.74
C PHE A 284 -2.76 53.56 18.12
N ASN A 285 -2.47 54.83 18.46
CA ASN A 285 -2.54 55.53 19.76
C ASN A 285 -3.76 55.26 20.65
#